data_AF-A0A379AFU9-F1
#
_entry.id   AF-A0A379AFU9-F1
#
_cell.length_a   1.000
_cell.length_b   1.000
_cell.length_c   1.000
_cell.angle_alpha   90.00
_cell.angle_beta   90.00
_cell.angle_gamma   90.00
#
_symmetry.space_group_name_H-M   'P 1'
#
loop_
_entity.id
_entity.type
_entity.pdbx_description
1 polymer ?
#
loop_
_entity_poly.entity_id
_entity_poly.type
_entity_poly.pdbx_seq_one_letter_code
_entity_poly.pdbx_strand_id
1 'polypeptide(L)'
;MASQPFGKGTVQQYRSLNRIYDQMLRPEWPALGSVSYTIQKFYRINGGSTQRKGVTPDLLMPTGVEAAETGEKFEDNALPWDSIKAATYVKTGDVKPLVAQLTKQHADRIAQDREFQYIMKDIARYNALKDKRNIVSLNLAQREKENHEDDASRLERINARYQAEGKKPLKKPG
;
A
#
# COMPACT_ATOMS: atom_id res chain seq x y z
N MET A 1 10.84 -3.16 9.52
CA MET A 1 9.50 -3.74 9.70
C MET A 1 8.50 -2.86 8.97
N ALA A 2 7.84 -3.36 7.94
CA ALA A 2 6.89 -2.59 7.13
C ALA A 2 6.07 -3.53 6.23
N SER A 3 5.09 -2.99 5.52
CA SER A 3 4.52 -3.59 4.32
C SER A 3 5.41 -3.31 3.09
N GLN A 4 5.21 -4.07 2.02
CA GLN A 4 5.94 -3.86 0.77
C GLN A 4 5.50 -2.52 0.13
N PRO A 5 6.43 -1.63 -0.25
CA PRO A 5 6.09 -0.34 -0.85
C PRO A 5 5.64 -0.51 -2.31
N PHE A 6 4.95 0.51 -2.83
CA PHE A 6 4.28 0.53 -4.14
C PHE A 6 5.14 0.05 -5.33
N GLY A 7 6.45 0.26 -5.28
CA GLY A 7 7.38 -0.21 -6.31
C GLY A 7 7.79 0.83 -7.35
N LYS A 8 7.34 2.09 -7.23
CA LYS A 8 7.68 3.17 -8.17
C LYS A 8 9.20 3.28 -8.38
N GLY A 9 9.68 2.89 -9.55
CA GLY A 9 11.10 2.88 -9.91
C GLY A 9 11.48 3.93 -10.95
N THR A 10 10.59 4.86 -11.29
CA THR A 10 10.73 5.81 -12.39
C THR A 10 10.63 7.27 -11.96
N VAL A 11 11.37 8.14 -12.64
CA VAL A 11 11.27 9.61 -12.53
C VAL A 11 10.46 10.15 -13.69
N GLN A 12 9.47 10.99 -13.37
CA GLN A 12 8.72 11.76 -14.35
C GLN A 12 9.29 13.16 -14.45
N GLN A 13 9.37 13.68 -15.68
CA GLN A 13 9.76 15.05 -15.95
C GLN A 13 8.57 15.84 -16.47
N TYR A 14 8.37 17.03 -15.90
CA TYR A 14 7.38 17.99 -16.35
C TYR A 14 7.96 18.90 -17.44
N ARG A 15 7.23 19.08 -18.53
CA ARG A 15 7.57 20.02 -19.61
C ARG A 15 6.34 20.79 -20.07
N SER A 16 6.46 22.11 -20.12
CA SER A 16 5.44 22.97 -20.72
C SER A 16 5.44 22.78 -22.24
N LEU A 17 4.26 22.89 -22.84
CA LEU A 17 4.08 22.89 -24.29
C LEU A 17 4.32 24.28 -24.89
N ASN A 18 4.35 25.33 -24.08
CA ASN A 18 4.61 26.69 -24.54
C ASN A 18 6.03 26.81 -25.10
N ARG A 19 6.14 27.50 -26.22
CA ARG A 19 7.39 27.91 -26.84
C ARG A 19 7.53 29.43 -26.75
N ILE A 20 8.78 29.89 -26.74
CA ILE A 20 9.11 31.31 -26.54
C ILE A 20 8.47 32.26 -27.57
N TYR A 21 8.10 31.75 -28.74
CA TYR A 21 7.53 32.53 -29.84
C TYR A 21 6.00 32.46 -29.93
N ASP A 22 5.33 31.67 -29.09
CA ASP A 22 3.88 31.43 -29.22
C ASP A 22 3.09 32.74 -29.01
N GLN A 23 3.43 33.54 -28.01
CA GLN A 23 2.79 34.85 -27.77
C GLN A 23 3.07 35.88 -28.88
N MET A 24 4.20 35.74 -29.59
CA MET A 24 4.56 36.65 -30.68
C MET A 24 3.83 36.29 -31.98
N LEU A 25 3.72 34.99 -32.29
CA LEU A 25 3.15 34.51 -33.54
C LEU A 25 1.64 34.27 -33.46
N ARG A 26 1.10 34.01 -32.27
CA ARG A 26 -0.30 33.69 -31.99
C ARG A 26 -0.72 34.31 -30.65
N PRO A 27 -0.79 35.65 -30.53
CA PRO A 27 -1.12 36.35 -29.29
C PRO A 27 -2.52 36.01 -28.75
N GLU A 28 -3.41 35.52 -29.60
CA GLU A 28 -4.76 35.08 -29.26
C GLU A 28 -4.83 33.69 -28.61
N TRP A 29 -3.74 32.91 -28.62
CA TRP A 29 -3.73 31.59 -28.02
C TRP A 29 -3.72 31.66 -26.48
N PRO A 30 -4.50 30.82 -25.80
CA PRO A 30 -4.37 30.66 -24.35
C PRO A 30 -3.05 29.97 -24.01
N ALA A 31 -2.62 30.08 -22.75
CA ALA A 31 -1.45 29.36 -22.27
C ALA A 31 -1.61 27.85 -22.54
N LEU A 32 -0.64 27.26 -23.24
CA LEU A 32 -0.65 25.84 -23.53
C LEU A 32 -0.38 25.04 -22.25
N GLY A 33 -0.92 23.83 -22.21
CA GLY A 33 -0.74 22.90 -21.10
C GLY A 33 0.68 22.33 -21.01
N SER A 34 0.77 21.12 -20.49
CA SER A 34 2.04 20.46 -20.18
C SER A 34 1.94 18.96 -20.33
N VAL A 35 3.09 18.33 -20.49
CA VAL A 35 3.22 16.88 -20.53
C VAL A 35 4.14 16.41 -19.42
N SER A 36 3.79 15.27 -18.82
CA SER A 36 4.64 14.54 -17.89
C SER A 36 5.00 13.21 -18.50
N TYR A 37 6.29 12.92 -18.61
CA TYR A 37 6.78 11.66 -19.19
C TYR A 37 7.97 11.11 -18.41
N THR A 38 8.13 9.79 -18.46
CA THR A 38 9.22 9.09 -17.77
C THR A 38 10.54 9.32 -18.49
N ILE A 39 11.57 9.75 -17.76
CA ILE A 39 12.90 10.03 -18.32
C ILE A 39 13.98 9.09 -17.80
N GLN A 40 13.80 8.52 -16.60
CA GLN A 40 14.85 7.77 -15.91
C GLN A 40 14.25 6.64 -15.07
N LYS A 41 15.08 5.61 -14.85
CA LYS A 41 14.83 4.54 -13.88
C LYS A 41 15.85 4.62 -12.73
N PHE A 42 15.40 4.29 -11.52
CA PHE A 42 16.25 4.15 -10.36
C PHE A 42 16.70 2.71 -10.16
N TYR A 43 17.96 2.57 -9.72
CA TYR A 43 18.57 1.31 -9.34
C TYR A 43 19.20 1.44 -7.95
N ARG A 44 19.06 0.39 -7.15
CA ARG A 44 19.70 0.30 -5.84
C ARG A 44 21.22 0.13 -6.03
N ILE A 45 21.98 0.38 -4.97
CA ILE A 45 23.46 0.21 -4.96
C ILE A 45 23.91 -1.20 -5.37
N ASN A 46 23.06 -2.22 -5.14
CA ASN A 46 23.29 -3.61 -5.53
C ASN A 46 22.91 -3.92 -6.99
N GLY A 47 22.48 -2.91 -7.77
CA GLY A 47 22.12 -3.04 -9.18
C GLY A 47 20.66 -3.37 -9.46
N GLY A 48 19.87 -3.80 -8.48
CA GLY A 48 18.46 -4.14 -8.68
C GLY A 48 17.56 -2.90 -8.73
N SER A 49 16.61 -2.86 -9.68
CA SER A 49 15.56 -1.83 -9.68
C SER A 49 14.52 -2.06 -8.57
N THR A 50 13.86 -0.99 -8.12
CA THR A 50 12.65 -1.05 -7.30
C THR A 50 11.38 -1.21 -8.14
N GLN A 51 11.45 -0.97 -9.46
CA GLN A 51 10.33 -1.03 -10.39
C GLN A 51 9.50 -2.30 -10.22
N ARG A 52 8.17 -2.20 -10.04
CA ARG A 52 7.22 -3.33 -9.82
C ARG A 52 7.46 -4.23 -8.59
N LYS A 53 8.67 -4.27 -8.01
CA LYS A 53 9.03 -5.13 -6.87
C LYS A 53 9.10 -4.40 -5.54
N GLY A 54 9.32 -3.08 -5.55
CA GLY A 54 9.55 -2.29 -4.35
C GLY A 54 10.76 -2.77 -3.54
N VAL A 55 10.69 -2.54 -2.23
CA VAL A 55 11.69 -2.98 -1.26
C VAL A 55 11.03 -4.00 -0.35
N THR A 56 11.43 -5.26 -0.45
CA THR A 56 10.97 -6.31 0.47
C THR A 56 11.53 -6.04 1.86
N PRO A 57 10.69 -5.82 2.89
CA PRO A 57 11.15 -5.64 4.27
C PRO A 57 11.72 -6.94 4.84
N ASP A 58 12.73 -6.85 5.71
CA ASP A 58 13.29 -8.03 6.41
C ASP A 58 12.28 -8.65 7.40
N LEU A 59 11.36 -7.83 7.93
CA LEU A 59 10.27 -8.24 8.79
C LEU A 59 8.96 -7.68 8.23
N LEU A 60 8.13 -8.57 7.69
CA LEU A 60 6.84 -8.25 7.07
C LEU A 60 5.74 -8.11 8.14
N MET A 61 4.96 -7.04 8.02
CA MET A 61 3.72 -6.89 8.79
C MET A 61 2.57 -7.61 8.09
N PRO A 62 1.66 -8.28 8.84
CA PRO A 62 0.39 -8.70 8.30
C PRO A 62 -0.45 -7.46 7.94
N THR A 63 -0.88 -7.33 6.70
CA THR A 63 -1.72 -6.21 6.23
C THR A 63 -2.95 -6.71 5.50
N GLY A 64 -4.10 -6.05 5.75
CA GLY A 64 -5.41 -6.30 5.13
C GLY A 64 -5.43 -6.23 3.61
N VAL A 65 -4.54 -5.43 3.04
CA VAL A 65 -4.33 -5.31 1.60
C VAL A 65 -3.10 -6.11 1.29
N GLU A 66 -3.26 -7.29 0.68
CA GLU A 66 -2.13 -7.88 -0.02
C GLU A 66 -1.60 -6.81 -0.99
N ALA A 67 -0.28 -6.70 -1.13
CA ALA A 67 0.35 -5.92 -2.20
C ALA A 67 0.04 -6.52 -3.61
N ALA A 68 -1.07 -7.25 -3.73
CA ALA A 68 -1.59 -7.96 -4.90
C ALA A 68 -2.74 -7.20 -5.59
N GLU A 69 -3.23 -6.08 -5.06
CA GLU A 69 -4.23 -5.24 -5.75
C GLU A 69 -3.82 -3.77 -5.86
N THR A 70 -2.74 -3.38 -5.19
CA THR A 70 -2.19 -2.01 -5.23
C THR A 70 -0.69 -2.11 -5.42
N GLY A 71 -0.13 -1.30 -6.33
CA GLY A 71 1.29 -1.31 -6.66
C GLY A 71 1.55 -1.11 -8.14
N GLU A 72 2.75 -0.64 -8.48
CA GLU A 72 3.12 -0.34 -9.86
C GLU A 72 3.05 -1.57 -10.77
N LYS A 73 3.13 -2.79 -10.22
CA LYS A 73 2.98 -4.02 -11.00
C LYS A 73 1.56 -4.24 -11.57
N PHE A 74 0.56 -3.53 -11.06
CA PHE A 74 -0.83 -3.57 -11.52
C PHE A 74 -1.23 -2.36 -12.36
N GLU A 75 -0.35 -1.38 -12.48
CA GLU A 75 -0.59 -0.25 -13.36
C GLU A 75 -0.41 -0.69 -14.82
N ASP A 76 -1.33 -0.25 -15.68
CA ASP A 76 -1.27 -0.54 -17.10
C ASP A 76 0.05 -0.02 -17.70
N ASN A 77 0.69 -0.85 -18.53
CA ASN A 77 1.95 -0.54 -19.20
C ASN A 77 3.10 -0.11 -18.26
N ALA A 78 3.07 -0.50 -16.98
CA ALA A 78 4.20 -0.28 -16.09
C ALA A 78 5.50 -0.84 -16.70
N LEU A 79 6.62 -0.12 -16.62
CA LEU A 79 7.88 -0.64 -17.18
C LEU A 79 8.30 -1.94 -16.46
N PRO A 80 8.92 -2.91 -17.18
CA PRO A 80 9.38 -4.15 -16.56
C PRO A 80 10.51 -3.88 -15.57
N TRP A 81 10.65 -4.78 -14.61
CA TRP A 81 11.79 -4.81 -13.70
C TRP A 81 13.04 -5.24 -14.46
N ASP A 82 14.15 -4.56 -14.18
CA ASP A 82 15.48 -4.83 -14.71
C ASP A 82 16.56 -4.59 -13.64
N SER A 83 17.80 -4.92 -14.00
CA SER A 83 18.98 -4.73 -13.15
C SER A 83 20.17 -4.26 -13.97
N ILE A 84 21.02 -3.46 -13.34
CA ILE A 84 22.30 -2.98 -13.88
C ILE A 84 23.47 -3.51 -13.05
N LYS A 85 24.70 -3.25 -13.51
CA LYS A 85 25.91 -3.57 -12.73
C LYS A 85 25.86 -2.82 -11.39
N ALA A 86 26.14 -3.54 -10.30
CA ALA A 86 26.24 -2.97 -8.97
C ALA A 86 27.34 -1.90 -8.90
N ALA A 87 27.12 -0.88 -8.09
CA ALA A 87 28.15 0.10 -7.77
C ALA A 87 29.24 -0.53 -6.87
N THR A 88 30.40 0.12 -6.79
CA THR A 88 31.41 -0.23 -5.78
C THR A 88 30.99 0.40 -4.45
N TYR A 89 30.79 -0.43 -3.42
CA TYR A 89 30.42 0.03 -2.07
C TYR A 89 30.94 -0.94 -1.02
N VAL A 90 31.05 -0.45 0.22
CA VAL A 90 31.39 -1.26 1.40
C VAL A 90 30.16 -1.30 2.31
N LYS A 91 29.81 -2.48 2.82
CA LYS A 91 28.72 -2.63 3.79
C LYS A 91 29.19 -2.16 5.16
N THR A 92 28.37 -1.37 5.84
CA THR A 92 28.67 -0.86 7.19
C THR A 92 28.33 -1.86 8.29
N GLY A 93 27.52 -2.87 8.02
CA GLY A 93 27.16 -3.92 8.96
C GLY A 93 26.30 -5.01 8.32
N ASP A 94 26.01 -6.06 9.08
CA ASP A 94 25.13 -7.16 8.67
C ASP A 94 24.13 -7.50 9.79
N VAL A 95 22.84 -7.29 9.49
CA VAL A 95 21.73 -7.60 10.41
C VAL A 95 21.09 -8.95 10.10
N LYS A 96 21.48 -9.62 8.99
CA LYS A 96 20.90 -10.91 8.57
C LYS A 96 20.92 -11.98 9.66
N PRO A 97 21.99 -12.12 10.48
CA PRO A 97 21.99 -13.13 11.54
C PRO A 97 20.87 -12.92 12.57
N LEU A 98 20.42 -11.68 12.78
CA LEU A 98 19.39 -11.33 13.75
C LEU A 98 17.97 -11.56 13.21
N VAL A 99 17.79 -11.58 11.88
CA VAL A 99 16.46 -11.60 11.25
C VAL A 99 15.65 -12.82 11.68
N ALA A 100 16.25 -14.02 11.71
CA ALA A 100 15.52 -15.24 12.06
C ALA A 100 14.97 -15.18 13.51
N GLN A 101 15.78 -14.72 14.45
CA GLN A 101 15.37 -14.56 15.85
C GLN A 101 14.28 -13.48 15.98
N LEU A 102 14.47 -12.33 15.35
CA LEU A 102 13.51 -11.22 15.39
C LEU A 102 12.17 -11.61 14.77
N THR A 103 12.18 -12.39 13.68
CA THR A 103 10.96 -12.92 13.04
C THR A 103 10.20 -13.84 13.97
N LYS A 104 10.89 -14.78 14.64
CA LYS A 104 10.25 -15.66 15.61
C LYS A 104 9.62 -14.86 16.76
N GLN A 105 10.40 -13.98 17.39
CA GLN A 105 9.91 -13.15 18.49
C GLN A 105 8.76 -12.24 18.05
N HIS A 106 8.78 -11.74 16.82
CA HIS A 106 7.67 -10.96 16.27
C HIS A 106 6.42 -11.81 16.13
N ALA A 107 6.53 -13.00 15.53
CA ALA A 107 5.42 -13.94 15.37
C ALA A 107 4.78 -14.29 16.71
N ASP A 108 5.59 -14.58 17.73
CA ASP A 108 5.13 -14.90 19.08
C ASP A 108 4.36 -13.73 19.71
N ARG A 109 4.85 -12.48 19.52
CA ARG A 109 4.16 -11.28 20.03
C ARG A 109 2.83 -11.04 19.33
N ILE A 110 2.78 -11.10 18.00
CA ILE A 110 1.55 -10.80 17.26
C ILE A 110 0.48 -11.88 17.41
N ALA A 111 0.88 -13.12 17.74
CA ALA A 111 -0.07 -14.19 18.02
C ALA A 111 -0.90 -13.90 19.28
N GLN A 112 -0.32 -13.20 20.26
CA GLN A 112 -0.96 -12.86 21.53
C GLN A 112 -1.58 -11.46 21.53
N ASP A 113 -1.21 -10.62 20.57
CA ASP A 113 -1.72 -9.26 20.47
C ASP A 113 -3.13 -9.21 19.86
N ARG A 114 -4.06 -8.63 20.61
CA ARG A 114 -5.47 -8.56 20.24
C ARG A 114 -5.71 -7.76 18.96
N GLU A 115 -4.97 -6.67 18.73
CA GLU A 115 -5.14 -5.85 17.54
C GLU A 115 -4.64 -6.59 16.30
N PHE A 116 -3.52 -7.32 16.42
CA PHE A 116 -3.06 -8.21 15.35
C PHE A 116 -4.03 -9.35 15.06
N GLN A 117 -4.68 -9.93 16.07
CA GLN A 117 -5.76 -10.90 15.85
C GLN A 117 -6.94 -10.31 15.08
N TYR A 118 -7.33 -9.05 15.33
CA TYR A 118 -8.36 -8.38 14.52
C TYR A 118 -7.90 -8.15 13.09
N ILE A 119 -6.65 -7.72 12.88
CA ILE A 119 -6.07 -7.57 11.53
C ILE A 119 -6.12 -8.90 10.76
N MET A 120 -5.76 -10.01 11.40
CA MET A 120 -5.83 -11.34 10.76
C MET A 120 -7.26 -11.74 10.39
N LYS A 121 -8.25 -11.42 11.25
CA LYS A 121 -9.67 -11.64 10.93
C LYS A 121 -10.12 -10.78 9.75
N ASP A 122 -9.67 -9.53 9.67
CA ASP A 122 -9.99 -8.64 8.55
C ASP A 122 -9.38 -9.13 7.24
N ILE A 123 -8.13 -9.59 7.27
CA ILE A 123 -7.46 -10.22 6.11
C ILE A 123 -8.28 -11.44 5.65
N ALA A 124 -8.66 -12.33 6.56
CA ALA A 124 -9.44 -13.52 6.22
C ALA A 124 -10.82 -13.16 5.62
N ARG A 125 -11.50 -12.16 6.21
CA ARG A 125 -12.78 -11.67 5.71
C ARG A 125 -12.65 -11.04 4.32
N TYR A 126 -11.65 -10.20 4.11
CA TYR A 126 -11.38 -9.58 2.81
C TYR A 126 -11.11 -10.66 1.75
N ASN A 127 -10.23 -11.63 2.05
CA ASN A 127 -9.91 -12.71 1.12
C ASN A 127 -11.12 -13.57 0.75
N ALA A 128 -12.07 -13.77 1.67
CA ALA A 128 -13.31 -14.49 1.40
C ALA A 128 -14.32 -13.69 0.54
N LEU A 129 -14.22 -12.36 0.55
CA LEU A 129 -15.17 -11.47 -0.14
C LEU A 129 -14.61 -10.87 -1.43
N LYS A 130 -13.29 -10.94 -1.67
CA LYS A 130 -12.62 -10.27 -2.79
C LYS A 130 -13.21 -10.61 -4.16
N ASP A 131 -13.60 -11.87 -4.38
CA ASP A 131 -14.14 -12.33 -5.67
C ASP A 131 -15.51 -11.70 -5.98
N LYS A 132 -16.22 -11.25 -4.95
CA LYS A 132 -17.51 -10.56 -5.04
C LYS A 132 -17.39 -9.06 -4.86
N ARG A 133 -16.17 -8.51 -4.78
CA ARG A 133 -15.92 -7.08 -4.51
C ARG A 133 -16.66 -6.16 -5.49
N ASN A 134 -16.75 -6.56 -6.76
CA ASN A 134 -17.40 -5.77 -7.81
C ASN A 134 -18.89 -6.11 -8.00
N ILE A 135 -19.47 -6.95 -7.15
CA ILE A 135 -20.86 -7.41 -7.23
C ILE A 135 -21.59 -6.97 -5.96
N VAL A 136 -22.45 -5.96 -6.08
CA VAL A 136 -23.21 -5.41 -4.96
C VAL A 136 -24.66 -5.87 -5.04
N SER A 137 -25.21 -6.38 -3.94
CA SER A 137 -26.63 -6.72 -3.87
C SER A 137 -27.51 -5.47 -3.95
N LEU A 138 -28.57 -5.54 -4.74
CA LEU A 138 -29.62 -4.51 -4.81
C LEU A 138 -30.79 -4.79 -3.87
N ASN A 139 -30.75 -5.89 -3.11
CA ASN A 139 -31.76 -6.21 -2.11
C ASN A 139 -31.54 -5.38 -0.83
N LEU A 140 -32.52 -4.55 -0.47
CA LEU A 140 -32.43 -3.66 0.69
C LEU A 140 -32.18 -4.42 2.00
N ALA A 141 -32.97 -5.47 2.28
CA ALA A 141 -32.86 -6.23 3.52
C ALA A 141 -31.48 -6.90 3.68
N GLN A 142 -30.90 -7.37 2.57
CA GLN A 142 -29.54 -7.91 2.58
C GLN A 142 -28.50 -6.82 2.90
N ARG A 143 -28.61 -5.64 2.29
CA ARG A 143 -27.68 -4.52 2.50
C ARG A 143 -27.78 -3.94 3.91
N GLU A 144 -28.97 -3.85 4.47
CA GLU A 144 -29.18 -3.45 5.87
C GLU A 144 -28.55 -4.45 6.85
N LYS A 145 -28.72 -5.75 6.58
CA LYS A 145 -28.07 -6.81 7.38
C LYS A 145 -26.55 -6.69 7.35
N GLU A 146 -25.95 -6.56 6.17
CA GLU A 146 -24.50 -6.39 5.99
C GLU A 146 -23.97 -5.15 6.76
N ASN A 147 -24.65 -4.01 6.64
CA ASN A 147 -24.29 -2.78 7.37
C ASN A 147 -24.39 -2.97 8.89
N HIS A 148 -25.45 -3.63 9.38
CA HIS A 148 -25.61 -3.91 10.81
C HIS A 148 -24.55 -4.84 11.36
N GLU A 149 -24.13 -5.86 10.60
CA GLU A 149 -23.03 -6.76 10.98
C GLU A 149 -21.70 -6.01 11.04
N ASP A 150 -21.47 -5.07 10.12
CA ASP A 150 -20.28 -4.19 10.10
C ASP A 150 -20.24 -3.24 11.29
N ASP A 151 -21.34 -2.56 11.58
CA ASP A 151 -21.44 -1.65 12.72
C ASP A 151 -21.33 -2.39 14.05
N ALA A 152 -21.93 -3.57 14.17
CA ALA A 152 -21.81 -4.40 15.36
C ALA A 152 -20.36 -4.83 15.59
N SER A 153 -19.69 -5.32 14.54
CA SER A 153 -18.28 -5.71 14.59
C SER A 153 -17.36 -4.53 14.94
N ARG A 154 -17.62 -3.35 14.38
CA ARG A 154 -16.87 -2.12 14.67
C ARG A 154 -17.06 -1.68 16.12
N LEU A 155 -18.31 -1.69 16.60
CA LEU A 155 -18.64 -1.31 17.97
C LEU A 155 -18.01 -2.27 18.99
N GLU A 156 -18.06 -3.58 18.74
CA GLU A 156 -17.42 -4.59 19.58
C GLU A 156 -15.92 -4.29 19.74
N ARG A 157 -15.22 -4.02 18.63
CA ARG A 157 -13.79 -3.70 18.64
C ARG A 157 -13.48 -2.42 19.41
N ILE A 158 -14.26 -1.36 19.20
CA ILE A 158 -14.08 -0.09 19.92
C ILE A 158 -14.31 -0.30 21.42
N ASN A 159 -15.35 -1.04 21.79
CA ASN A 159 -15.65 -1.33 23.20
C ASN A 159 -14.58 -2.20 23.85
N ALA A 160 -14.00 -3.17 23.13
CA ALA A 160 -12.87 -3.95 23.62
C ALA A 160 -11.64 -3.06 23.90
N ARG A 161 -11.37 -2.05 23.05
CA ARG A 161 -10.33 -1.04 23.30
C ARG A 161 -10.65 -0.18 24.51
N TYR A 162 -11.88 0.31 24.60
CA TYR A 162 -12.32 1.14 25.72
C TYR A 162 -12.22 0.42 27.05
N GLN A 163 -12.59 -0.86 27.11
CA GLN A 163 -12.42 -1.69 28.31
C GLN A 163 -10.93 -1.82 28.71
N ALA A 164 -10.05 -2.03 27.74
CA ALA A 164 -8.60 -2.10 27.99
C ALA A 164 -8.04 -0.74 28.48
N GLU A 165 -8.64 0.36 28.06
CA GLU A 165 -8.28 1.74 28.46
C GLU A 165 -9.04 2.24 29.71
N GLY A 166 -9.89 1.41 30.33
CA GLY A 166 -10.71 1.81 31.49
C GLY A 166 -11.83 2.82 31.17
N LYS A 167 -12.20 2.98 29.90
CA LYS A 167 -13.26 3.88 29.43
C LYS A 167 -14.64 3.20 29.40
N LYS A 168 -15.70 3.99 29.50
CA LYS A 168 -17.10 3.49 29.46
C LYS A 168 -17.47 3.04 28.04
N PRO A 169 -18.10 1.85 27.85
CA PRO A 169 -18.52 1.37 26.54
C PRO A 169 -19.44 2.35 25.79
N LEU A 170 -19.26 2.41 24.47
CA LEU A 170 -20.16 3.11 23.55
C LEU A 170 -21.43 2.29 23.32
N LYS A 171 -22.57 2.99 23.18
CA LYS A 171 -23.84 2.40 22.78
C LYS A 171 -23.93 2.32 21.25
N LYS A 172 -24.77 1.40 20.75
CA LYS A 172 -25.07 1.30 19.32
C LYS A 172 -25.65 2.64 18.84
N PRO A 173 -25.18 3.22 17.71
CA PRO A 173 -25.89 4.31 17.09
C PRO A 173 -27.30 3.83 16.72
N GLY A 174 -28.30 4.63 17.09
CA GLY A 174 -29.71 4.37 16.80
C GLY A 174 -30.04 4.58 15.34
#